data_AF-A0A1H2B3U1-F1
#
_entry.id   AF-A0A1H2B3U1-F1
#
_cell.length_a   1.000
_cell.length_b   1.000
_cell.length_c   1.000
_cell.angle_alpha   90.00
_cell.angle_beta   90.00
_cell.angle_gamma   90.00
#
_symmetry.space_group_name_H-M   'P 1'
#
loop_
_entity.id
_entity.type
_entity.pdbx_description
1 polymer ?
#
loop_
_entity_poly.entity_id
_entity_poly.type
_entity_poly.pdbx_seq_one_letter_code
_entity_poly.pdbx_strand_id
1 'polypeptide(L)'
;MNGFHQQRFWKLILVAMFIPLAFIAFWPTPVDQPIDGQIADVLSLLHRHGLPLWFDYAFIEAFANILLFLPLGFVTRLAFPFKRWWQIGAFGLLVSGCIELGQLLFLHNRFASPSDIVTNTAGAVMGALLASLVVKAKRPAAFRQRAS
;
A
#
# COMPACT_ATOMS: atom_id res chain seq x y z
N MET A 1 -19.28 -17.89 10.71
CA MET A 1 -19.47 -17.71 9.25
C MET A 1 -18.66 -18.79 8.54
N ASN A 2 -19.26 -19.52 7.60
CA ASN A 2 -18.55 -20.53 6.80
C ASN A 2 -17.33 -19.91 6.09
N GLY A 3 -16.18 -20.59 6.09
CA GLY A 3 -14.92 -20.05 5.54
C GLY A 3 -15.03 -19.56 4.09
N PHE A 4 -15.93 -20.15 3.30
CA PHE A 4 -16.25 -19.69 1.94
C PHE A 4 -16.90 -18.31 1.89
N HIS A 5 -17.83 -17.99 2.79
CA HIS A 5 -18.48 -16.67 2.85
C HIS A 5 -17.48 -15.60 3.29
N GLN A 6 -16.59 -15.95 4.21
CA GLN A 6 -15.54 -15.03 4.66
C GLN A 6 -14.53 -14.72 3.55
N GLN A 7 -14.12 -15.70 2.75
CA GLN A 7 -13.26 -15.45 1.58
C GLN A 7 -13.94 -14.60 0.50
N ARG A 8 -15.23 -14.88 0.21
CA ARG A 8 -16.00 -14.06 -0.74
C ARG A 8 -16.08 -12.60 -0.29
N PHE A 9 -16.33 -12.37 1.00
CA PHE A 9 -16.35 -11.04 1.58
C PHE A 9 -15.03 -10.28 1.37
N TRP A 10 -13.88 -10.89 1.70
CA TRP A 10 -12.58 -10.25 1.50
C TRP A 10 -12.24 -10.01 0.02
N LYS A 11 -12.66 -10.90 -0.88
CA LYS A 11 -12.52 -10.70 -2.32
C LYS A 11 -13.35 -9.52 -2.83
N LEU A 12 -14.57 -9.35 -2.32
CA LEU A 12 -15.41 -8.20 -2.64
C LEU A 12 -14.78 -6.89 -2.15
N ILE A 13 -14.27 -6.87 -0.92
CA ILE A 13 -13.51 -5.71 -0.41
C ILE A 13 -12.30 -5.44 -1.30
N LEU A 14 -11.53 -6.48 -1.64
CA LEU A 14 -10.35 -6.33 -2.50
C LEU A 14 -10.71 -5.65 -3.83
N VAL A 15 -11.78 -6.11 -4.48
CA VAL A 15 -12.27 -5.51 -5.74
C VAL A 15 -12.72 -4.07 -5.51
N ALA A 16 -13.47 -3.80 -4.44
CA ALA A 16 -13.94 -2.45 -4.12
C ALA A 16 -12.80 -1.47 -3.85
N MET A 17 -11.67 -1.92 -3.30
CA MET A 17 -10.49 -1.08 -3.03
C MET A 17 -9.80 -0.57 -4.29
N PHE A 18 -9.99 -1.22 -5.44
CA PHE A 18 -9.45 -0.71 -6.71
C PHE A 18 -10.12 0.59 -7.15
N ILE A 19 -11.34 0.88 -6.70
CA ILE A 19 -12.05 2.13 -7.02
C ILE A 19 -11.32 3.35 -6.43
N PRO A 20 -11.13 3.48 -5.11
CA PRO A 20 -10.38 4.60 -4.55
C PRO A 20 -8.91 4.56 -4.97
N LEU A 21 -8.30 3.39 -5.17
CA LEU A 21 -6.93 3.29 -5.64
C LEU A 21 -6.77 3.90 -7.05
N ALA A 22 -7.64 3.56 -7.98
CA ALA A 22 -7.65 4.14 -9.31
C ALA A 22 -7.96 5.64 -9.27
N PHE A 23 -8.91 6.05 -8.43
CA PHE A 23 -9.24 7.46 -8.27
C PHE A 23 -8.05 8.29 -7.79
N ILE A 24 -7.31 7.81 -6.79
CA ILE A 24 -6.10 8.47 -6.28
C ILE A 24 -4.99 8.45 -7.34
N ALA A 25 -4.76 7.29 -7.98
CA ALA A 25 -3.69 7.11 -8.95
C ALA A 25 -3.88 7.95 -10.23
N PHE A 26 -5.12 8.12 -10.68
CA PHE A 26 -5.46 8.88 -11.90
C PHE A 26 -6.05 10.26 -11.61
N TRP A 27 -5.86 10.78 -10.40
CA TRP A 27 -6.32 12.12 -10.06
C TRP A 27 -5.62 13.14 -10.98
N PRO A 28 -6.38 13.95 -11.76
CA PRO A 28 -5.87 14.65 -12.94
C PRO A 28 -4.98 15.86 -12.64
N THR A 29 -5.16 16.48 -11.48
CA THR A 29 -4.15 17.39 -10.95
C THR A 29 -3.16 16.55 -10.16
N PRO A 30 -1.84 16.63 -10.42
CA PRO A 30 -0.88 16.29 -9.38
C PRO A 30 -1.33 17.12 -8.17
N VAL A 31 -1.61 16.48 -7.04
CA VAL A 31 -1.84 17.18 -5.77
C VAL A 31 -0.73 18.24 -5.55
N ASP A 32 0.42 17.94 -6.13
CA ASP A 32 1.75 18.53 -6.12
C ASP A 32 1.85 19.94 -6.77
N GLN A 33 1.12 20.32 -7.84
CA GLN A 33 1.47 21.55 -8.58
C GLN A 33 1.30 22.89 -7.83
N PRO A 34 0.26 23.11 -7.00
CA PRO A 34 0.19 24.27 -6.10
C PRO A 34 0.70 23.98 -4.68
N ILE A 35 0.92 22.70 -4.33
CA ILE A 35 1.18 22.25 -2.95
C ILE A 35 2.69 22.05 -2.69
N ASP A 36 3.51 21.78 -3.72
CA ASP A 36 4.96 21.63 -3.58
C ASP A 36 5.60 22.85 -2.92
N GLY A 37 5.17 24.06 -3.30
CA GLY A 37 5.66 25.30 -2.67
C GLY A 37 5.28 25.39 -1.19
N GLN A 38 4.03 25.08 -0.84
CA GLN A 38 3.54 25.18 0.55
C GLN A 38 4.13 24.10 1.45
N ILE A 39 4.24 22.86 0.96
CA ILE A 39 4.88 21.77 1.71
C ILE A 39 6.38 22.04 1.82
N ALA A 40 7.05 22.51 0.77
CA ALA A 40 8.46 22.88 0.84
C ALA A 40 8.70 24.02 1.83
N ASP A 41 7.83 25.04 1.85
CA ASP A 41 7.93 26.15 2.79
C ASP A 41 7.76 25.66 4.24
N VAL A 42 6.75 24.83 4.51
CA VAL A 42 6.53 24.22 5.83
C VAL A 42 7.69 23.31 6.23
N LEU A 43 8.18 22.47 5.33
CA LEU A 43 9.34 21.61 5.58
C LEU A 43 10.59 22.43 5.85
N SER A 44 10.81 23.53 5.13
CA SER A 44 11.95 24.42 5.35
C SER A 44 11.89 25.09 6.72
N LEU A 45 10.70 25.45 7.19
CA LEU A 45 10.48 25.98 8.54
C LEU A 45 10.72 24.88 9.60
N LEU A 46 10.22 23.68 9.36
CA LEU A 46 10.42 22.55 10.27
C LEU A 46 11.89 22.13 10.37
N HIS A 47 12.63 22.13 9.26
CA HIS A 47 14.07 21.86 9.23
C HIS A 47 14.85 22.91 10.05
N ARG A 48 14.45 24.18 9.99
CA ARG A 48 15.00 25.24 10.86
C ARG A 48 14.70 25.02 12.35
N HIS A 49 13.63 24.28 12.67
CA HIS A 49 13.25 23.92 14.03
C HIS A 49 13.77 22.53 14.48
N GLY A 50 14.69 21.92 13.73
CA GLY A 50 15.40 20.69 14.12
C GLY A 50 14.85 19.41 13.51
N LEU A 51 13.88 19.50 12.58
CA LEU A 51 13.44 18.35 11.81
C LEU A 51 14.57 17.88 10.87
N PRO A 52 14.88 16.57 10.77
CA PRO A 52 15.98 16.11 9.94
C PRO A 52 15.77 16.36 8.44
N LEU A 53 16.83 16.71 7.73
CA LEU A 53 16.79 16.99 6.29
C LEU A 53 16.35 15.80 5.43
N TRP A 54 16.50 14.56 5.92
CA TRP A 54 16.01 13.36 5.22
C TRP A 54 14.48 13.23 5.26
N PHE A 55 13.80 13.96 6.15
CA PHE A 55 12.34 14.04 6.15
C PHE A 55 11.96 15.20 5.22
N ASP A 56 11.86 14.85 3.95
CA ASP A 56 11.54 15.74 2.85
C ASP A 56 10.25 15.28 2.15
N TYR A 57 9.95 15.91 1.03
CA TYR A 57 8.78 15.57 0.23
C TYR A 57 8.85 14.13 -0.31
N ALA A 58 10.03 13.67 -0.74
CA ALA A 58 10.23 12.31 -1.23
C ALA A 58 9.96 11.26 -0.14
N PHE A 59 10.33 11.53 1.11
CA PHE A 59 9.97 10.68 2.24
C PHE A 59 8.44 10.61 2.45
N ILE A 60 7.76 11.76 2.38
CA ILE A 60 6.30 11.83 2.54
C ILE A 60 5.61 11.03 1.43
N GLU A 61 6.03 11.19 0.18
CA GLU A 61 5.50 10.43 -0.97
C GLU A 61 5.74 8.93 -0.79
N ALA A 62 6.96 8.52 -0.46
CA ALA A 62 7.30 7.12 -0.22
C ALA A 62 6.45 6.51 0.90
N PHE A 63 6.23 7.25 1.99
CA PHE A 63 5.42 6.80 3.10
C PHE A 63 3.93 6.72 2.73
N ALA A 64 3.41 7.69 1.98
CA ALA A 64 2.04 7.68 1.47
C ALA A 64 1.79 6.46 0.56
N ASN A 65 2.72 6.16 -0.34
CA ASN A 65 2.66 4.99 -1.23
C ASN A 65 2.65 3.66 -0.44
N ILE A 66 3.50 3.53 0.58
CA ILE A 66 3.47 2.38 1.51
C ILE A 66 2.10 2.27 2.19
N LEU A 67 1.57 3.38 2.72
CA LEU A 67 0.28 3.40 3.42
C LEU A 67 -0.90 3.08 2.49
N LEU A 68 -0.83 3.47 1.22
CA LEU A 68 -1.86 3.18 0.23
C LEU A 68 -1.91 1.68 -0.10
N PHE A 69 -0.76 1.02 -0.26
CA PHE A 69 -0.68 -0.39 -0.61
C PHE A 69 -0.73 -1.35 0.59
N LEU A 70 -0.49 -0.87 1.81
CA LEU A 70 -0.56 -1.70 3.02
C LEU A 70 -1.95 -2.33 3.23
N PRO A 71 -3.07 -1.59 3.18
CA PRO A 71 -4.40 -2.16 3.21
C PRO A 71 -4.65 -3.17 2.08
N LEU A 72 -4.17 -2.88 0.86
CA LEU A 72 -4.32 -3.76 -0.29
C LEU A 72 -3.65 -5.12 -0.05
N GLY A 73 -2.40 -5.11 0.44
CA GLY A 73 -1.66 -6.31 0.81
C GLY A 73 -2.32 -7.08 1.95
N PHE A 74 -2.81 -6.36 2.96
CA PHE A 74 -3.51 -6.93 4.10
C PHE A 74 -4.78 -7.67 3.67
N VAL A 75 -5.66 -7.02 2.89
CA VAL A 75 -6.90 -7.62 2.40
C VAL A 75 -6.61 -8.76 1.43
N THR A 76 -5.62 -8.63 0.55
CA THR A 76 -5.20 -9.71 -0.36
C THR A 76 -4.79 -10.96 0.41
N ARG A 77 -4.06 -10.81 1.52
CA ARG A 77 -3.67 -11.94 2.39
C ARG A 77 -4.87 -12.65 3.02
N LEU A 78 -5.94 -11.91 3.34
CA LEU A 78 -7.18 -12.47 3.89
C LEU A 78 -8.08 -13.09 2.81
N ALA A 79 -8.11 -12.51 1.61
CA ALA A 79 -8.84 -13.02 0.46
C ALA A 79 -8.24 -14.31 -0.11
N PHE A 80 -6.91 -14.45 -0.04
CA PHE A 80 -6.17 -15.60 -0.58
C PHE A 80 -5.25 -16.22 0.49
N PRO A 81 -5.82 -16.97 1.46
CA PRO A 81 -5.08 -17.37 2.64
C PRO A 81 -3.92 -18.35 2.39
N PHE A 82 -3.88 -18.99 1.22
CA PHE A 82 -2.86 -19.95 0.81
C PHE A 82 -1.66 -19.30 0.09
N LYS A 83 -1.75 -18.01 -0.26
CA LYS A 83 -0.67 -17.31 -0.95
C LYS A 83 0.42 -16.87 0.02
N ARG A 84 1.68 -17.02 -0.41
CA ARG A 84 2.85 -16.58 0.36
C ARG A 84 3.00 -15.05 0.24
N TRP A 85 3.68 -14.43 1.20
CA TRP A 85 3.87 -12.96 1.24
C TRP A 85 4.53 -12.43 -0.05
N TRP A 86 5.48 -13.16 -0.63
CA TRP A 86 6.14 -12.75 -1.88
C TRP A 86 5.20 -12.82 -3.10
N GLN A 87 4.19 -13.69 -3.10
CA GLN A 87 3.17 -13.73 -4.17
C GLN A 87 2.27 -12.51 -4.08
N ILE A 88 1.99 -12.03 -2.86
CA ILE A 88 1.24 -10.80 -2.62
C ILE A 88 2.10 -9.58 -2.97
N GLY A 89 3.40 -9.62 -2.68
CA GLY A 89 4.37 -8.64 -3.16
C GLY A 89 4.41 -8.56 -4.68
N ALA A 90 4.50 -9.69 -5.38
CA ALA A 90 4.45 -9.73 -6.84
C ALA A 90 3.14 -9.17 -7.41
N PHE A 91 2.00 -9.42 -6.74
CA PHE A 91 0.73 -8.80 -7.08
C PHE A 91 0.77 -7.27 -6.88
N GLY A 92 1.31 -6.79 -5.77
CA GLY A 92 1.51 -5.35 -5.53
C GLY A 92 2.41 -4.71 -6.59
N LEU A 93 3.50 -5.37 -6.97
CA LEU A 93 4.40 -4.94 -8.04
C LEU A 93 3.65 -4.80 -9.38
N LEU A 94 2.85 -5.81 -9.75
CA LEU A 94 2.05 -5.77 -10.97
C LEU A 94 1.03 -4.64 -10.95
N VAL A 95 0.30 -4.47 -9.85
CA VAL A 95 -0.68 -3.38 -9.70
C VAL A 95 0.01 -2.02 -9.80
N SER A 96 1.15 -1.84 -9.12
CA SER A 96 1.90 -0.59 -9.19
C SER A 96 2.45 -0.32 -10.58
N GLY A 97 2.98 -1.35 -11.27
CA GLY A 97 3.46 -1.21 -12.64
C GLY A 97 2.34 -0.85 -13.62
N CYS A 98 1.13 -1.39 -13.43
CA CYS A 98 -0.05 -0.98 -14.21
C CYS A 98 -0.46 0.46 -13.94
N ILE A 99 -0.36 0.93 -12.69
CA ILE A 99 -0.64 2.34 -12.34
C ILE A 99 0.37 3.25 -13.04
N GLU A 100 1.67 2.99 -12.87
CA GLU A 100 2.75 3.75 -13.49
C GLU A 100 2.62 3.82 -15.02
N LEU A 101 2.37 2.67 -15.64
CA LEU A 101 2.15 2.60 -17.09
C LEU A 101 0.90 3.38 -17.51
N GLY A 102 -0.18 3.29 -16.74
CA GLY A 102 -1.39 4.06 -17.00
C GLY A 102 -1.14 5.56 -16.88
N GLN A 103 -0.46 6.01 -15.83
CA GLN A 103 -0.12 7.43 -15.66
C GLN A 103 0.77 7.92 -16.81
N LEU A 104 1.79 7.15 -17.20
CA LEU A 104 2.66 7.49 -18.34
C LEU A 104 1.89 7.62 -19.66
N LEU A 105 0.87 6.78 -19.88
CA LEU A 105 0.09 6.77 -21.14
C LEU A 105 -1.04 7.81 -21.15
N PHE A 106 -1.62 8.15 -20.01
CA PHE A 106 -2.85 8.97 -19.92
C PHE A 106 -2.65 10.34 -19.25
N LEU A 107 -1.57 10.56 -18.51
CA LEU A 107 -1.26 11.81 -17.82
C LEU A 107 0.02 12.43 -18.39
N HIS A 108 -0.14 13.35 -19.33
CA HIS A 108 0.96 13.98 -20.09
C HIS A 108 2.01 14.72 -19.22
N ASN A 109 1.71 15.00 -17.94
CA ASN A 109 2.60 15.69 -17.00
C ASN A 109 3.13 14.77 -15.88
N ARG A 110 2.91 13.44 -15.93
CA ARG A 110 3.44 12.50 -14.93
C ARG A 110 4.53 11.63 -15.54
N PHE A 111 5.68 11.58 -14.88
CA PHE A 111 6.77 10.69 -15.20
C PHE A 111 6.66 9.41 -14.40
N ALA A 112 7.01 8.29 -15.02
CA ALA A 112 7.02 7.00 -14.33
C ALA A 112 8.10 7.01 -13.22
N SER A 113 7.73 6.61 -12.01
CA SER A 113 8.56 6.66 -10.80
C SER A 113 8.92 5.24 -10.33
N PRO A 114 10.17 4.78 -10.54
CA PRO A 114 10.62 3.50 -10.01
C PRO A 114 10.52 3.40 -8.48
N SER A 115 10.65 4.52 -7.77
CA SER A 115 10.49 4.59 -6.31
C SER A 115 9.06 4.28 -5.88
N ASP A 116 8.06 4.65 -6.67
CA ASP A 116 6.65 4.38 -6.36
C ASP A 116 6.37 2.89 -6.47
N ILE A 117 6.89 2.22 -7.51
CA ILE A 117 6.82 0.76 -7.64
C ILE A 117 7.41 0.06 -6.41
N VAL A 118 8.59 0.50 -5.97
CA VAL A 118 9.27 -0.10 -4.81
C VAL A 118 8.45 0.12 -3.52
N THR A 119 8.01 1.35 -3.26
CA THR A 119 7.29 1.73 -2.04
C THR A 119 5.90 1.10 -1.97
N ASN A 120 5.16 1.07 -3.08
CA ASN A 120 3.89 0.35 -3.21
C ASN A 120 4.06 -1.16 -2.99
N THR A 121 5.09 -1.75 -3.58
CA THR A 121 5.39 -3.18 -3.38
C THR A 121 5.75 -3.47 -1.92
N ALA A 122 6.54 -2.60 -1.28
CA ALA A 122 6.87 -2.71 0.14
C ALA A 122 5.60 -2.62 1.00
N GLY A 123 4.70 -1.68 0.73
CA GLY A 123 3.39 -1.57 1.38
C GLY A 123 2.59 -2.87 1.27
N ALA A 124 2.47 -3.44 0.08
CA ALA A 124 1.75 -4.70 -0.13
C ALA A 124 2.36 -5.86 0.68
N VAL A 125 3.68 -5.97 0.75
CA VAL A 125 4.38 -6.98 1.56
C VAL A 125 4.13 -6.75 3.05
N MET A 126 4.28 -5.51 3.54
CA MET A 126 4.03 -5.15 4.95
C MET A 126 2.60 -5.48 5.36
N GLY A 127 1.62 -5.13 4.52
CA GLY A 127 0.21 -5.48 4.72
C GLY A 127 -0.02 -6.98 4.82
N ALA A 128 0.59 -7.76 3.92
CA ALA A 128 0.48 -9.22 3.93
C ALA A 128 1.09 -9.86 5.18
N LEU A 129 2.24 -9.34 5.63
CA LEU A 129 2.89 -9.80 6.86
C LEU A 129 2.03 -9.45 8.08
N LEU A 130 1.50 -8.22 8.15
CA LEU A 130 0.62 -7.77 9.23
C LEU A 130 -0.65 -8.64 9.33
N ALA A 131 -1.32 -8.90 8.21
CA ALA A 131 -2.48 -9.81 8.18
C ALA A 131 -2.11 -11.22 8.66
N SER A 132 -0.92 -11.71 8.27
CA SER A 132 -0.42 -13.02 8.73
C SER A 132 -0.22 -13.06 10.25
N LEU A 133 0.30 -11.97 10.84
CA LEU A 133 0.47 -11.83 12.29
C LEU A 133 -0.88 -11.82 13.01
N VAL A 134 -1.84 -11.01 12.53
CA VAL A 134 -3.19 -10.91 13.10
C VAL A 134 -3.91 -12.27 13.05
N VAL A 135 -3.84 -12.98 11.93
CA VAL A 135 -4.48 -14.31 11.78
C VAL A 135 -3.82 -15.33 12.72
N LYS A 136 -2.49 -15.30 12.89
CA LYS A 136 -1.80 -16.17 13.85
C LYS A 136 -2.21 -15.87 15.29
N ALA A 137 -2.27 -14.60 15.69
CA ALA A 137 -2.66 -14.20 17.04
C ALA A 137 -4.10 -14.61 17.39
N LYS A 138 -5.00 -14.65 16.39
CA LYS A 138 -6.39 -15.08 16.56
C LYS A 138 -6.59 -16.60 16.62
N ARG A 139 -5.56 -17.42 16.37
CA ARG A 139 -5.61 -18.87 16.58
C ARG A 139 -5.20 -19.15 18.04
N PRO A 140 -6.14 -19.47 18.95
CA PRO A 140 -5.80 -19.68 20.36
C PRO A 140 -4.80 -20.83 20.53
N ALA A 141 -3.91 -20.74 21.51
CA ALA A 141 -2.92 -21.75 21.88
C ALA A 141 -3.52 -23.10 22.35
N ALA A 142 -4.83 -23.30 22.24
CA ALA A 142 -5.56 -24.50 22.64
C ALA A 142 -5.17 -25.78 21.87
N PHE A 143 -4.39 -25.66 20.79
CA PHE A 143 -3.85 -26.80 20.05
C PHE A 143 -2.42 -27.20 20.46
N ARG A 144 -1.78 -26.48 21.40
CA ARG A 144 -0.40 -26.75 21.84
C ARG A 144 -0.30 -27.71 23.04
N GLN A 145 -1.42 -27.99 23.73
CA GLN A 145 -1.45 -28.84 24.94
C GLN A 145 -1.94 -30.27 24.71
N ARG A 146 -2.35 -30.66 23.49
CA ARG A 146 -2.84 -32.03 23.19
C ARG A 146 -1.78 -32.96 22.58
N ALA A 147 -0.52 -32.53 22.53
CA ALA A 147 0.59 -33.28 21.95
C ALA A 147 1.79 -33.43 22.90
N SER A 148 1.57 -33.28 24.21
CA SER A 148 2.54 -33.56 25.27
C SER A 148 2.02 -34.67 26.17
#